data_AF-K6WGK4-F1
#
_entry.id   AF-K6WGK4-F1
#
_cell.length_a   1.000
_cell.length_b   1.000
_cell.length_c   1.000
_cell.angle_alpha   90.00
_cell.angle_beta   90.00
_cell.angle_gamma   90.00
#
_symmetry.space_group_name_H-M   'P 1'
#
loop_
_entity.id
_entity.type
_entity.pdbx_description
1 polymer ?
#
loop_
_entity_poly.entity_id
_entity_poly.type
_entity_poly.pdbx_seq_one_letter_code
_entity_poly.pdbx_strand_id
1 'polypeptide(L)'
;MKGQAGYMIFAPVTGRFATATPADAGSWRRLGPREKPKAGEVVRSRMVGARPAYVWDASQTDGEPLPVTPTPSLLEGEAPSGLWEGLAGQIRVAGFEVLRVEHEGMIFGANGVTDYEARTVAVRENMDPAAQVKTLAHELAHVLMHDPDDE
;
A
#
# COMPACT_ATOMS: atom_id res chain seq x y z
N MET A 1 1.42 32.58 5.37
CA MET A 1 1.79 33.91 4.85
C MET A 1 0.72 34.48 3.92
N LYS A 2 0.49 35.80 3.94
CA LYS A 2 -0.46 36.43 3.00
C LYS A 2 0.10 36.39 1.57
N GLY A 3 -0.75 36.07 0.59
CA GLY A 3 -0.43 36.14 -0.85
C GLY A 3 0.13 34.86 -1.48
N GLN A 4 0.23 33.76 -0.74
CA GLN A 4 0.72 32.47 -1.28
C GLN A 4 -0.33 31.78 -2.17
N ALA A 5 0.07 31.38 -3.37
CA ALA A 5 -0.78 30.62 -4.29
C ALA A 5 -0.87 29.15 -3.85
N GLY A 6 -2.09 28.61 -3.83
CA GLY A 6 -2.33 27.19 -3.56
C GLY A 6 -2.19 26.34 -4.81
N TYR A 7 -1.78 25.08 -4.63
CA TYR A 7 -1.76 24.06 -5.66
C TYR A 7 -3.14 23.44 -5.80
N MET A 8 -3.66 23.39 -7.02
CA MET A 8 -4.91 22.69 -7.28
C MET A 8 -4.65 21.19 -7.34
N ILE A 9 -5.46 20.43 -6.61
CA ILE A 9 -5.53 18.97 -6.66
C ILE A 9 -6.96 18.53 -6.95
N PHE A 10 -7.11 17.29 -7.40
CA PHE A 10 -8.41 16.63 -7.49
C PHE A 10 -8.68 15.87 -6.18
N ALA A 11 -9.59 16.40 -5.37
CA ALA A 11 -10.04 15.72 -4.16
C ALA A 11 -11.16 14.71 -4.49
N PRO A 12 -11.12 13.48 -3.94
CA PRO A 12 -12.14 12.48 -4.20
C PRO A 12 -13.49 12.91 -3.61
N VAL A 13 -14.55 12.69 -4.39
CA VAL A 13 -15.93 12.80 -3.92
C VAL A 13 -16.43 11.39 -3.64
N THR A 14 -16.87 11.14 -2.41
CA THR A 14 -17.37 9.83 -2.00
C THR A 14 -18.90 9.82 -1.95
N GLY A 15 -19.48 8.71 -2.42
CA GLY A 15 -20.89 8.36 -2.24
C GLY A 15 -21.03 7.20 -1.27
N ARG A 16 -22.12 7.19 -0.50
CA ARG A 16 -22.49 6.04 0.33
C ARG A 16 -23.33 5.08 -0.51
N PHE A 17 -22.99 3.80 -0.45
CA PHE A 17 -23.73 2.72 -1.11
C PHE A 17 -24.11 1.66 -0.09
N ALA A 18 -25.28 1.06 -0.27
CA ALA A 18 -25.78 0.01 0.61
C ALA A 18 -26.19 -1.23 -0.20
N THR A 19 -26.03 -2.41 0.40
CA THR A 19 -26.55 -3.67 -0.15
C THR A 19 -26.76 -4.69 0.96
N ALA A 20 -27.74 -5.58 0.78
CA ALA A 20 -27.92 -6.77 1.60
C ALA A 20 -27.08 -7.97 1.10
N THR A 21 -26.51 -7.89 -0.11
CA THR A 21 -25.78 -8.98 -0.78
C THR A 21 -24.41 -8.51 -1.29
N PRO A 22 -23.42 -8.35 -0.39
CA PRO A 22 -22.14 -7.69 -0.72
C PRO A 22 -21.32 -8.35 -1.83
N ALA A 23 -21.51 -9.66 -2.04
CA ALA A 23 -20.84 -10.44 -3.07
C ALA A 23 -21.35 -10.14 -4.50
N ASP A 24 -22.56 -9.60 -4.64
CA ASP A 24 -23.10 -9.18 -5.93
C ASP A 24 -22.72 -7.71 -6.20
N ALA A 25 -21.85 -7.50 -7.19
CA ALA A 25 -21.37 -6.16 -7.57
C ALA A 25 -22.50 -5.23 -8.06
N GLY A 26 -23.54 -5.77 -8.69
CA GLY A 26 -24.68 -5.01 -9.22
C GLY A 26 -25.71 -4.60 -8.15
N SER A 27 -25.67 -5.24 -6.98
CA SER A 27 -26.64 -5.01 -5.90
C SER A 27 -26.47 -3.68 -5.14
N TRP A 28 -25.36 -2.98 -5.35
CA TRP A 28 -25.01 -1.78 -4.60
C TRP A 28 -25.81 -0.56 -5.07
N ARG A 29 -26.75 -0.10 -4.24
CA ARG A 29 -27.52 1.12 -4.52
C ARG A 29 -26.93 2.32 -3.81
N ARG A 30 -26.94 3.49 -4.46
CA ARG A 30 -26.50 4.76 -3.86
C ARG A 30 -27.52 5.26 -2.84
N LEU A 31 -27.05 5.61 -1.65
CA LEU A 31 -27.87 6.28 -0.64
C LEU A 31 -27.92 7.79 -0.91
N GLY A 32 -29.11 8.37 -0.80
CA GLY A 32 -29.32 9.81 -0.83
C GLY A 32 -28.80 10.54 0.42
N PRO A 33 -28.78 11.88 0.42
CA PRO A 33 -28.40 12.67 1.59
C PRO A 33 -29.22 12.28 2.83
N ARG A 34 -28.54 11.93 3.92
CA ARG A 34 -29.13 11.46 5.19
C ARG A 34 -30.01 10.21 5.10
N GLU A 35 -30.06 9.52 3.97
CA GLU A 35 -30.75 8.26 3.85
C GLU A 35 -30.08 7.20 4.74
N LYS A 36 -30.90 6.47 5.51
CA LYS A 36 -30.46 5.36 6.34
C LYS A 36 -30.46 4.06 5.53
N PRO A 37 -29.48 3.16 5.72
CA PRO A 37 -29.56 1.82 5.16
C PRO A 37 -30.79 1.09 5.71
N LYS A 38 -31.34 0.18 4.91
CA LYS A 38 -32.39 -0.75 5.35
C LYS A 38 -31.80 -1.76 6.32
N ALA A 39 -32.66 -2.42 7.10
CA ALA A 39 -32.24 -3.49 7.99
C ALA A 39 -31.54 -4.60 7.19
N GLY A 40 -30.38 -5.06 7.67
CA GLY A 40 -29.57 -6.08 7.00
C GLY A 40 -28.67 -5.57 5.87
N GLU A 41 -28.75 -4.29 5.49
CA GLU A 41 -27.81 -3.74 4.52
C GLU A 41 -26.48 -3.35 5.19
N VAL A 42 -25.37 -3.68 4.53
CA VAL A 42 -24.05 -3.12 4.86
C VAL A 42 -23.83 -1.85 4.04
N VAL A 43 -23.04 -0.91 4.58
CA VAL A 43 -22.71 0.36 3.89
C VAL A 43 -21.24 0.39 3.53
N ARG A 44 -20.92 0.84 2.31
CA ARG A 44 -19.55 1.18 1.89
C ARG A 44 -19.53 2.56 1.25
N SER A 45 -18.43 3.28 1.46
CA SER A 45 -18.12 4.49 0.73
C SER A 45 -17.34 4.14 -0.53
N ARG A 46 -17.72 4.73 -1.67
CA ARG A 46 -17.00 4.58 -2.95
C ARG A 46 -16.76 5.95 -3.56
N MET A 47 -15.67 6.12 -4.29
CA MET A 47 -15.45 7.33 -5.09
C MET A 47 -16.49 7.37 -6.22
N VAL A 48 -17.13 8.53 -6.39
CA VAL A 48 -18.15 8.78 -7.44
C VAL A 48 -17.75 9.91 -8.39
N GLY A 49 -16.58 10.50 -8.16
CA GLY A 49 -16.02 11.58 -8.95
C GLY A 49 -14.90 12.28 -8.21
N ALA A 50 -14.39 13.36 -8.80
CA ALA A 50 -13.41 14.24 -8.19
C ALA A 50 -13.85 15.69 -8.30
N ARG A 51 -13.37 16.54 -7.39
CA ARG A 51 -13.59 17.99 -7.42
C ARG A 51 -12.27 18.73 -7.22
N PRO A 52 -12.10 19.94 -7.79
CA PRO A 52 -10.97 20.78 -7.42
C PRO A 52 -10.95 21.07 -5.91
N ALA A 53 -9.76 21.00 -5.34
CA ALA A 53 -9.43 21.46 -4.00
C ALA A 53 -8.04 22.13 -4.05
N TYR A 54 -7.75 22.99 -3.10
CA TYR A 54 -6.47 23.68 -3.01
C TYR A 54 -5.73 23.25 -1.76
N VAL A 55 -4.45 22.96 -1.92
CA VAL A 55 -3.49 22.69 -0.84
C VAL A 55 -2.34 23.68 -0.93
N TRP A 56 -1.65 23.90 0.18
CA TRP A 56 -0.47 24.74 0.24
C TRP A 56 0.69 23.89 0.72
N ASP A 57 1.88 24.17 0.20
CA ASP A 57 3.10 23.59 0.74
C ASP A 57 3.29 24.06 2.20
N ALA A 58 3.86 23.21 3.04
CA ALA A 58 4.08 23.54 4.45
C ALA A 58 4.88 24.86 4.61
N SER A 59 5.85 25.12 3.72
CA SER A 59 6.65 26.36 3.71
C SER A 59 5.83 27.63 3.41
N GLN A 60 4.61 27.52 2.89
CA GLN A 60 3.70 28.64 2.61
C GLN A 60 2.80 28.99 3.81
N THR A 61 2.81 28.13 4.83
CA THR A 61 1.99 28.27 6.04
C THR A 61 2.81 28.85 7.19
N ASP A 62 2.16 29.56 8.11
CA ASP A 62 2.76 30.01 9.36
C ASP A 62 2.15 29.18 10.50
N GLY A 63 2.93 28.81 11.51
CA GLY A 63 2.46 28.03 12.66
C GLY A 63 3.57 27.21 13.32
N GLU A 64 3.17 26.34 14.24
CA GLU A 64 4.08 25.36 14.84
C GLU A 64 4.68 24.45 13.77
N PRO A 65 5.97 24.07 13.88
CA PRO A 65 6.59 23.11 12.98
C PRO A 65 5.77 21.82 12.89
N LEU A 66 5.65 21.28 11.68
CA LEU A 66 5.02 19.97 11.49
C LEU A 66 5.80 18.90 12.26
N PRO A 67 5.11 17.88 12.83
CA PRO A 67 5.78 16.75 13.43
C PRO A 67 6.75 16.11 12.42
N VAL A 68 7.99 15.88 12.85
CA VAL A 68 8.97 15.19 12.02
C VAL A 68 8.49 13.76 11.83
N THR A 69 8.31 13.35 10.58
CA THR A 69 7.98 11.96 10.26
C THR A 69 9.17 11.08 10.65
N PRO A 70 8.94 9.93 11.32
CA PRO A 70 10.03 9.02 11.65
C PRO A 70 10.73 8.59 10.36
N THR A 71 12.06 8.67 10.36
CA THR A 71 12.87 8.14 9.27
C THR A 71 12.78 6.61 9.27
N PRO A 72 12.65 5.97 8.10
CA PRO A 72 12.67 4.52 8.03
C PRO A 72 13.93 3.95 8.67
N SER A 73 13.76 3.02 9.61
CA SER A 73 14.84 2.23 10.19
C SER A 73 14.62 0.76 9.86
N LEU A 74 15.70 -0.02 9.86
CA LEU A 74 15.57 -1.48 9.81
C LEU A 74 14.85 -1.96 11.07
N LEU A 75 14.01 -2.98 10.90
CA LEU A 75 13.43 -3.68 12.04
C LEU A 75 14.50 -4.58 12.64
N GLU A 76 14.62 -4.54 13.96
CA GLU A 76 15.52 -5.39 14.74
C GLU A 76 14.75 -6.53 15.39
N GLY A 77 15.44 -7.63 15.66
CA GLY A 77 14.91 -8.79 16.36
C GLY A 77 14.41 -9.93 15.47
N GLU A 78 13.70 -10.85 16.11
CA GLU A 78 13.31 -12.13 15.52
C GLU A 78 12.10 -12.01 14.58
N ALA A 79 12.02 -12.92 13.62
CA ALA A 79 10.85 -13.10 12.78
C ALA A 79 9.86 -14.05 13.48
N PRO A 80 8.53 -13.81 13.37
CA PRO A 80 7.53 -14.79 13.77
C PRO A 80 7.78 -16.15 13.11
N SER A 81 7.68 -17.22 13.90
CA SER A 81 7.94 -18.59 13.43
C SER A 81 7.08 -18.95 12.21
N GLY A 82 7.72 -19.46 11.16
CA GLY A 82 7.05 -19.88 9.92
C GLY A 82 6.64 -18.74 8.97
N LEU A 83 6.81 -17.47 9.37
CA LEU A 83 6.38 -16.34 8.54
C LEU A 83 7.22 -16.24 7.26
N TRP A 84 8.53 -16.45 7.35
CA TRP A 84 9.40 -16.47 6.18
C TRP A 84 8.96 -17.54 5.18
N GLU A 85 8.77 -18.77 5.65
CA GLU A 85 8.38 -19.92 4.83
C GLU A 85 7.01 -19.72 4.21
N GLY A 86 6.05 -19.17 4.97
CA GLY A 86 4.70 -18.87 4.48
C GLY A 86 4.69 -17.81 3.39
N LEU A 87 5.46 -16.74 3.54
CA LEU A 87 5.60 -15.69 2.52
C LEU A 87 6.34 -16.21 1.28
N ALA A 88 7.47 -16.90 1.48
CA ALA A 88 8.24 -17.49 0.39
C ALA A 88 7.43 -18.55 -0.37
N GLY A 89 6.56 -19.30 0.33
CA GLY A 89 5.62 -20.23 -0.28
C GLY A 89 4.64 -19.53 -1.22
N GLN A 90 4.08 -18.40 -0.81
CA GLN A 90 3.17 -17.62 -1.67
C GLN A 90 3.89 -17.06 -2.91
N ILE A 91 5.12 -16.56 -2.77
CA ILE A 91 5.94 -16.09 -3.90
C ILE A 91 6.17 -17.22 -4.91
N ARG A 92 6.50 -18.43 -4.42
CA ARG A 92 6.66 -19.61 -5.29
C ARG A 92 5.37 -20.05 -5.96
N VAL A 93 4.23 -19.98 -5.27
CA VAL A 93 2.92 -20.26 -5.87
C VAL A 93 2.59 -19.26 -6.98
N ALA A 94 3.01 -18.01 -6.84
CA ALA A 94 2.93 -17.00 -7.90
C ALA A 94 3.97 -17.20 -9.02
N GLY A 95 4.78 -18.28 -8.97
CA GLY A 95 5.73 -18.65 -10.02
C GLY A 95 7.04 -17.87 -9.98
N PHE A 96 7.43 -17.32 -8.83
CA PHE A 96 8.72 -16.67 -8.62
C PHE A 96 9.63 -17.51 -7.73
N GLU A 97 10.93 -17.50 -7.98
CA GLU A 97 11.92 -18.08 -7.05
C GLU A 97 12.31 -17.06 -5.97
N VAL A 98 12.55 -17.53 -4.75
CA VAL A 98 13.04 -16.69 -3.65
C VAL A 98 14.54 -16.90 -3.47
N LEU A 99 15.30 -15.83 -3.64
CA LEU A 99 16.75 -15.80 -3.50
C LEU A 99 17.16 -15.08 -2.22
N ARG A 100 18.24 -15.58 -1.63
CA ARG A 100 18.94 -14.99 -0.49
C ARG A 100 20.24 -14.41 -1.00
N VAL A 101 20.49 -13.13 -0.79
CA VAL A 101 21.74 -12.47 -1.21
C VAL A 101 22.48 -11.95 0.01
N GLU A 102 23.81 -12.02 0.04
CA GLU A 102 24.56 -11.74 1.26
C GLU A 102 24.37 -10.29 1.76
N HIS A 103 24.32 -9.32 0.84
CA HIS A 103 24.21 -7.91 1.16
C HIS A 103 23.55 -7.07 0.05
N GLU A 104 23.12 -5.85 0.41
CA GLU A 104 22.42 -4.90 -0.46
C GLU A 104 23.20 -4.53 -1.74
N GLY A 105 24.54 -4.58 -1.70
CA GLY A 105 25.38 -4.29 -2.87
C GLY A 105 25.15 -5.23 -4.06
N MET A 106 24.58 -6.43 -3.83
CA MET A 106 24.22 -7.36 -4.91
C MET A 106 22.88 -7.01 -5.56
N ILE A 107 22.08 -6.15 -4.93
CA ILE A 107 20.73 -5.77 -5.32
C ILE A 107 20.57 -4.24 -5.28
N PHE A 108 21.57 -3.53 -5.83
CA PHE A 108 21.53 -2.08 -6.05
C PHE A 108 21.26 -1.22 -4.80
N GLY A 109 21.66 -1.70 -3.61
CA GLY A 109 21.45 -1.01 -2.35
C GLY A 109 20.06 -1.25 -1.72
N ALA A 110 19.23 -2.11 -2.32
CA ALA A 110 17.91 -2.43 -1.80
C ALA A 110 17.97 -3.45 -0.65
N ASN A 111 16.90 -3.51 0.15
CA ASN A 111 16.71 -4.60 1.11
C ASN A 111 16.19 -5.87 0.43
N GLY A 112 15.39 -5.70 -0.62
CA GLY A 112 14.90 -6.75 -1.49
C GLY A 112 14.57 -6.18 -2.87
N VAL A 113 14.44 -7.06 -3.87
CA VAL A 113 14.08 -6.70 -5.23
C VAL A 113 13.30 -7.83 -5.89
N THR A 114 12.24 -7.47 -6.59
CA THR A 114 11.48 -8.35 -7.47
C THR A 114 11.93 -8.11 -8.91
N ASP A 115 12.46 -9.15 -9.54
CA ASP A 115 12.81 -9.18 -10.95
C ASP A 115 11.75 -9.97 -11.72
N TYR A 116 10.93 -9.27 -12.49
CA TYR A 116 9.83 -9.87 -13.25
C TYR A 116 10.32 -10.63 -14.49
N GLU A 117 11.43 -10.21 -15.09
CA GLU A 117 11.99 -10.88 -16.27
C GLU A 117 12.61 -12.23 -15.88
N ALA A 118 13.42 -12.24 -14.81
CA ALA A 118 14.01 -13.46 -14.28
C ALA A 118 13.04 -14.29 -13.43
N ARG A 119 11.88 -13.73 -13.07
CA ARG A 119 10.92 -14.28 -12.10
C ARG A 119 11.57 -14.64 -10.76
N THR A 120 12.33 -13.72 -10.20
CA THR A 120 12.98 -13.90 -8.90
C THR A 120 12.63 -12.79 -7.90
N VAL A 121 12.64 -13.14 -6.62
CA VAL A 121 12.56 -12.20 -5.50
C VAL A 121 13.80 -12.41 -4.63
N ALA A 122 14.68 -11.43 -4.59
CA ALA A 122 15.87 -11.47 -3.75
C ALA A 122 15.67 -10.65 -2.48
N VAL A 123 16.14 -11.14 -1.33
CA VAL A 123 16.21 -10.40 -0.06
C VAL A 123 17.59 -10.56 0.54
N ARG A 124 18.17 -9.46 1.06
CA ARG A 124 19.50 -9.50 1.65
C ARG A 124 19.53 -10.14 3.04
N GLU A 125 20.59 -10.88 3.35
CA GLU A 125 20.73 -11.65 4.59
C GLU A 125 21.30 -10.85 5.76
N ASN A 126 22.09 -9.80 5.48
CA ASN A 126 22.71 -8.92 6.48
C ASN A 126 21.73 -7.94 7.15
N MET A 127 20.55 -8.43 7.51
CA MET A 127 19.51 -7.76 8.30
C MET A 127 19.03 -8.68 9.41
N ASP A 128 18.46 -8.13 10.47
CA ASP A 128 17.76 -8.95 11.45
C ASP A 128 16.56 -9.68 10.81
N PRO A 129 16.19 -10.88 11.30
CA PRO A 129 15.10 -11.67 10.74
C PRO A 129 13.78 -10.89 10.57
N ALA A 130 13.44 -10.01 11.52
CA ALA A 130 12.25 -9.15 11.44
C ALA A 130 12.25 -8.25 10.17
N ALA A 131 13.39 -7.63 9.85
CA ALA A 131 13.52 -6.82 8.64
C ALA A 131 13.49 -7.67 7.37
N GLN A 132 14.06 -8.88 7.39
CA GLN A 132 14.01 -9.81 6.26
C GLN A 132 12.57 -10.21 5.92
N VAL A 133 11.75 -10.62 6.90
CA VAL A 133 10.35 -11.01 6.63
C VAL A 133 9.46 -9.82 6.25
N LYS A 134 9.68 -8.63 6.83
CA LYS A 134 9.00 -7.40 6.39
C LYS A 134 9.31 -7.09 4.93
N THR A 135 10.58 -7.26 4.55
CA THR A 135 11.02 -7.03 3.17
C THR A 135 10.41 -8.06 2.23
N LEU A 136 10.45 -9.34 2.59
CA LEU A 136 9.82 -10.39 1.79
C LEU A 136 8.31 -10.17 1.61
N ALA A 137 7.61 -9.66 2.64
CA ALA A 137 6.21 -9.30 2.53
C ALA A 137 5.97 -8.13 1.56
N HIS A 138 6.89 -7.17 1.49
CA HIS A 138 6.85 -6.06 0.53
C HIS A 138 7.07 -6.56 -0.91
N GLU A 139 8.04 -7.44 -1.11
CA GLU A 139 8.30 -8.02 -2.44
C GLU A 139 7.14 -8.94 -2.90
N LEU A 140 6.53 -9.71 -2.00
CA LEU A 140 5.31 -10.44 -2.34
C LEU A 140 4.18 -9.49 -2.78
N ALA A 141 4.07 -8.30 -2.17
CA ALA A 141 3.09 -7.31 -2.58
C ALA A 141 3.37 -6.77 -4.00
N HIS A 142 4.64 -6.63 -4.39
CA HIS A 142 5.01 -6.35 -5.78
C HIS A 142 4.55 -7.47 -6.71
N VAL A 143 4.91 -8.72 -6.42
CA VAL A 143 4.51 -9.91 -7.19
C VAL A 143 3.00 -10.00 -7.41
N LEU A 144 2.19 -9.65 -6.41
CA LEU A 144 0.73 -9.83 -6.48
C LEU A 144 -0.05 -8.63 -7.04
N MET A 145 0.53 -7.43 -7.06
CA MET A 145 -0.22 -6.20 -7.37
C MET A 145 0.39 -5.33 -8.45
N HIS A 146 1.66 -5.57 -8.82
CA HIS A 146 2.41 -4.70 -9.71
C HIS A 146 3.12 -5.49 -10.82
N ASP A 147 2.57 -6.65 -11.22
CA ASP A 147 3.05 -7.34 -12.42
C ASP A 147 2.89 -6.39 -13.62
N PRO A 148 3.97 -6.07 -14.37
CA PRO A 148 3.89 -5.18 -15.52
C PRO A 148 2.91 -5.66 -16.61
N ASP A 149 2.60 -6.95 -16.65
CA ASP A 149 1.66 -7.54 -17.62
C ASP A 149 0.19 -7.49 -17.14
N ASP A 150 -0.07 -7.13 -15.87
CA ASP A 150 -1.40 -6.91 -15.30
C ASP A 150 -1.88 -5.46 -15.55
N GLU A 151 -2.19 -5.11 -16.80
CA GLU A 151 -2.99 -3.91 -17.15
C GLU A 151 -4.50 -4.19 -17.26
#